data_AF-A0A7X6WFB4-F1
#
_entry.id   AF-A0A7X6WFB4-F1
#
_cell.length_a   1.000
_cell.length_b   1.000
_cell.length_c   1.000
_cell.angle_alpha   90.00
_cell.angle_beta   90.00
_cell.angle_gamma   90.00
#
_symmetry.space_group_name_H-M   'P 1'
#
loop_
_entity.id
_entity.type
_entity.pdbx_description
1 polymer ?
#
loop_
_entity_poly.entity_id
_entity_poly.type
_entity_poly.pdbx_seq_one_letter_code
_entity_poly.pdbx_strand_id
1 'polypeptide(L)'
;MNNLMEFISQMIKDTGKGLKGYLKAQLILMGIIFIILAIGLRILKVPYFIWISIVVSIVDVLPVLGAGIVIVPWSVISFILGNSYLGKGLALIYIILIITRQILEPKIMGKEIGVRPLYTFLATILGSLIFGPIGLILGPLIAVLVTSIIRTKKNIDSRK
;
A
#
# COMPACT_ATOMS: atom_id res chain seq x y z
N MET A 1 4.40 -31.74 -22.36
CA MET A 1 4.08 -31.76 -20.91
C MET A 1 5.17 -31.07 -20.06
N ASN A 2 6.47 -31.36 -20.28
CA ASN A 2 7.57 -30.87 -19.43
C ASN A 2 7.76 -29.34 -19.43
N ASN A 3 7.68 -28.68 -20.60
CA ASN A 3 7.83 -27.22 -20.69
C ASN A 3 6.73 -26.45 -19.95
N LEU A 4 5.51 -27.01 -19.85
CA LEU A 4 4.40 -26.37 -19.15
C LEU A 4 4.58 -26.46 -17.63
N MET A 5 5.05 -27.60 -17.12
CA MET A 5 5.34 -27.77 -15.70
C MET A 5 6.53 -26.93 -15.25
N GLU A 6 7.58 -26.83 -16.07
CA GLU A 6 8.70 -25.92 -15.82
C GLU A 6 8.25 -24.46 -15.83
N PHE A 7 7.42 -24.07 -16.81
CA PHE A 7 6.85 -22.72 -16.87
C PHE A 7 6.01 -22.38 -15.63
N ILE A 8 5.13 -23.29 -15.19
CA ILE A 8 4.30 -23.10 -13.98
C ILE A 8 5.17 -23.01 -12.72
N SER A 9 6.19 -23.86 -12.59
CA SER A 9 7.12 -23.83 -11.45
C SER A 9 7.93 -22.53 -11.39
N GLN A 10 8.38 -22.04 -12.54
CA GLN A 10 9.09 -20.75 -12.64
C GLN A 10 8.16 -19.58 -12.28
N MET A 11 6.93 -19.59 -12.79
CA MET A 11 5.89 -18.60 -12.50
C MET A 11 5.57 -18.54 -11.00
N ILE A 12 5.38 -19.68 -10.33
CA ILE A 12 5.12 -19.73 -8.88
C ILE A 12 6.30 -19.15 -8.09
N LYS A 13 7.54 -19.48 -8.48
CA LYS A 13 8.75 -18.94 -7.84
C LYS A 13 8.87 -17.43 -8.00
N ASP A 14 8.60 -16.90 -9.18
CA ASP A 14 8.69 -15.47 -9.45
C ASP A 14 7.55 -14.68 -8.79
N THR A 15 6.34 -15.25 -8.76
CA THR A 15 5.20 -14.73 -7.98
C THR A 15 5.52 -14.67 -6.50
N GLY A 16 6.09 -15.74 -5.95
CA GLY A 16 6.47 -15.82 -4.55
C GLY A 16 7.53 -14.79 -4.17
N LYS A 17 8.50 -14.53 -5.05
CA LYS A 17 9.49 -13.45 -4.87
C LYS A 17 8.84 -12.07 -4.91
N GLY A 18 7.95 -11.82 -5.88
CA GLY A 18 7.21 -10.55 -5.99
C GLY A 18 6.32 -10.28 -4.78
N LEU A 19 5.59 -11.30 -4.32
CA LEU A 19 4.76 -11.23 -3.12
C LEU A 19 5.59 -10.97 -1.86
N LYS A 20 6.74 -11.65 -1.71
CA LYS A 20 7.66 -11.41 -0.59
C LYS A 20 8.22 -9.99 -0.61
N GLY A 21 8.57 -9.47 -1.78
CA GLY A 21 8.99 -8.08 -1.96
C GLY A 21 7.89 -7.08 -1.61
N TYR A 22 6.65 -7.33 -2.03
CA TYR A 22 5.48 -6.54 -1.69
C TYR A 22 5.18 -6.55 -0.18
N LEU A 23 5.15 -7.72 0.45
CA LEU A 23 4.94 -7.84 1.90
C LEU A 23 6.01 -7.11 2.69
N LYS A 24 7.28 -7.25 2.29
CA LYS A 24 8.40 -6.52 2.91
C LYS A 24 8.25 -5.01 2.74
N ALA A 25 7.86 -4.55 1.55
CA ALA A 25 7.58 -3.15 1.30
C ALA A 25 6.46 -2.63 2.21
N GLN A 26 5.36 -3.38 2.32
CA GLN A 26 4.21 -3.01 3.14
C GLN A 26 4.57 -2.92 4.62
N LEU A 27 5.34 -3.87 5.15
CA LEU A 27 5.80 -3.84 6.54
C LEU A 27 6.65 -2.61 6.85
N ILE A 28 7.52 -2.20 5.92
CA ILE A 28 8.33 -0.99 6.06
C ILE A 28 7.42 0.26 6.06
N LEU A 29 6.49 0.34 5.12
CA LEU A 29 5.51 1.43 5.04
C LEU A 29 4.68 1.54 6.32
N MET A 30 4.15 0.42 6.81
CA MET A 30 3.38 0.37 8.07
C MET A 30 4.17 0.95 9.24
N GLY A 31 5.46 0.57 9.38
CA GLY A 31 6.31 1.10 10.44
C GLY A 31 6.51 2.61 10.36
N ILE A 32 6.69 3.14 9.15
CA ILE A 32 6.86 4.59 8.93
C ILE A 32 5.54 5.33 9.23
N ILE A 33 4.42 4.83 8.72
CA ILE A 33 3.08 5.37 8.95
C ILE A 33 2.76 5.38 10.44
N PHE A 34 3.07 4.29 11.16
CA PHE A 34 2.92 4.18 12.61
C PHE A 34 3.67 5.28 13.36
N ILE A 35 4.95 5.51 13.02
CA ILE A 35 5.76 6.54 13.68
C ILE A 35 5.18 7.94 13.46
N ILE A 36 4.79 8.26 12.22
CA ILE A 36 4.19 9.56 11.88
C ILE A 36 2.88 9.77 12.64
N LEU A 37 2.01 8.75 12.66
CA LEU A 37 0.75 8.78 13.41
C LEU A 37 0.98 8.92 14.91
N ALA A 38 1.91 8.16 15.49
CA ALA A 38 2.17 8.19 16.92
C ALA A 38 2.68 9.57 17.36
N ILE A 39 3.58 10.18 16.58
CA ILE A 39 4.08 11.53 16.84
C ILE A 39 2.96 12.56 16.66
N GLY A 40 2.22 12.50 15.55
CA GLY A 40 1.14 13.44 15.25
C GLY A 40 0.03 13.42 16.30
N LEU A 41 -0.47 12.23 16.64
CA LEU A 41 -1.52 12.05 17.64
C LEU A 41 -1.04 12.43 19.06
N ARG A 42 0.24 12.20 19.39
CA ARG A 42 0.84 12.66 20.65
C ARG A 42 0.86 14.18 20.74
N ILE A 43 1.21 14.89 19.66
CA ILE A 43 1.20 16.36 19.60
C ILE A 43 -0.23 16.90 19.79
N LEU A 44 -1.22 16.21 19.22
CA LEU A 44 -2.64 16.53 19.40
C LEU A 44 -3.19 16.12 20.77
N LYS A 45 -2.35 15.55 21.66
CA LYS A 45 -2.72 15.08 23.00
C LYS A 45 -3.87 14.07 23.00
N VAL A 46 -3.96 13.25 21.95
CA VAL A 46 -4.98 12.22 21.83
C VAL A 46 -4.66 11.08 22.80
N PRO A 47 -5.62 10.64 23.64
CA PRO A 47 -5.41 9.49 24.53
C PRO A 47 -5.21 8.21 23.71
N TYR A 48 -4.41 7.27 24.22
CA TYR A 48 -4.13 5.99 23.55
C TYR A 48 -3.51 6.13 22.16
N PHE A 49 -2.78 7.23 21.88
CA PHE A 49 -2.19 7.51 20.57
C PHE A 49 -1.36 6.34 20.00
N ILE A 50 -0.67 5.57 20.85
CA ILE A 50 0.10 4.37 20.45
C ILE A 50 -0.83 3.30 19.88
N TRP A 51 -1.87 2.92 20.62
CA TRP A 51 -2.81 1.87 20.21
C TRP A 51 -3.55 2.27 18.94
N ILE A 52 -4.01 3.51 18.86
CA ILE A 52 -4.68 4.04 17.67
C ILE A 52 -3.74 4.00 16.47
N SER A 53 -2.47 4.41 16.64
CA SER A 53 -1.49 4.38 15.56
C SER A 53 -1.22 2.96 15.05
N ILE A 54 -1.15 1.97 15.95
CA ILE A 54 -0.99 0.56 15.56
C ILE A 54 -2.16 0.12 14.70
N VAL A 55 -3.40 0.32 15.17
CA VAL A 55 -4.61 -0.09 14.44
C VAL A 55 -4.69 0.60 13.08
N VAL A 56 -4.49 1.92 13.03
CA VAL A 56 -4.53 2.68 11.78
C VAL A 56 -3.43 2.24 10.82
N SER A 57 -2.21 1.98 11.30
CA SER A 57 -1.13 1.46 10.44
C SER A 57 -1.41 0.06 9.89
N ILE A 58 -2.13 -0.78 10.64
CA ILE A 58 -2.57 -2.10 10.17
C ILE A 58 -3.62 -1.95 9.08
N VAL A 59 -4.60 -1.06 9.27
CA VAL A 59 -5.59 -0.74 8.23
C VAL A 59 -4.91 -0.11 7.00
N ASP A 60 -3.81 0.63 7.19
CA ASP A 60 -3.05 1.28 6.11
C ASP A 60 -2.41 0.31 5.12
N VAL A 61 -2.32 -0.99 5.47
CA VAL A 61 -1.98 -2.09 4.55
C VAL A 61 -2.76 -2.02 3.23
N LEU A 62 -3.99 -1.51 3.27
CA LEU A 62 -4.84 -1.38 2.11
C LEU A 62 -4.35 -0.25 1.17
N PRO A 63 -4.01 -0.54 -0.10
CA PRO A 63 -3.44 0.42 -1.07
C PRO A 63 -4.27 1.67 -1.32
N VAL A 64 -5.59 1.50 -1.46
CA VAL A 64 -6.52 2.56 -1.93
C VAL A 64 -7.11 3.35 -0.79
N LEU A 65 -7.45 2.67 0.30
CA LEU A 65 -8.23 3.25 1.39
C LEU A 65 -7.34 3.70 2.56
N GLY A 66 -6.29 2.91 2.85
CA GLY A 66 -5.24 3.23 3.80
C GLY A 66 -5.71 3.73 5.17
N ALA A 67 -4.88 4.56 5.79
CA ALA A 67 -5.19 5.34 6.99
C ALA A 67 -6.34 6.34 6.76
N GLY A 68 -6.69 6.64 5.51
CA GLY A 68 -7.76 7.58 5.16
C GLY A 68 -9.14 7.16 5.66
N ILE A 69 -9.42 5.84 5.69
CA ILE A 69 -10.68 5.31 6.25
C ILE A 69 -10.93 5.80 7.66
N VAL A 70 -9.87 5.91 8.47
CA VAL A 70 -9.99 6.25 9.89
C VAL A 70 -9.81 7.75 10.10
N ILE A 71 -8.74 8.32 9.54
CA ILE A 71 -8.35 9.70 9.84
C ILE A 71 -9.31 10.72 9.20
N VAL A 72 -9.83 10.46 8.00
CA VAL A 72 -10.71 11.41 7.29
C VAL A 72 -12.06 11.56 8.01
N PRO A 73 -12.83 10.48 8.29
CA PRO A 73 -14.09 10.63 9.02
C PRO A 73 -13.87 11.20 10.42
N TRP A 74 -12.79 10.82 11.10
CA TRP A 74 -12.50 11.35 12.42
C TRP A 74 -12.20 12.85 12.40
N SER A 75 -11.45 13.33 11.41
CA SER A 75 -11.22 14.76 11.19
C SER A 75 -12.55 15.50 10.97
N VAL A 76 -13.42 14.98 10.11
CA VAL A 76 -14.74 15.57 9.81
C VAL A 76 -15.63 15.62 11.05
N ILE A 77 -15.75 14.50 11.78
CA ILE A 77 -16.52 14.43 13.03
C ILE A 77 -16.00 15.45 14.05
N SER A 78 -14.68 15.64 14.13
CA SER A 78 -14.07 16.59 15.06
C SER A 78 -14.42 18.04 14.72
N PHE A 79 -14.53 18.39 13.44
CA PHE A 79 -15.04 19.69 13.01
C PHE A 79 -16.51 19.87 13.36
N ILE A 80 -17.34 18.84 13.13
CA ILE A 80 -18.78 18.88 13.44
C ILE A 80 -19.00 19.06 14.95
N LEU A 81 -18.19 18.41 15.79
CA LEU A 81 -18.24 18.52 17.26
C LEU A 81 -17.61 19.83 17.79
N GLY A 82 -17.20 20.75 16.91
CA GLY A 82 -16.62 22.04 17.30
C GLY A 82 -15.15 22.00 17.72
N ASN A 83 -14.51 20.82 17.74
CA ASN A 83 -13.08 20.68 18.05
C ASN A 83 -12.21 20.97 16.81
N SER A 84 -12.13 22.25 16.47
CA SER A 84 -11.37 22.74 15.31
C SER A 84 -9.87 22.47 15.40
N TYR A 85 -9.31 22.41 16.61
CA TYR A 85 -7.89 22.10 16.82
C TYR A 85 -7.57 20.66 16.41
N LEU A 86 -8.35 19.69 16.91
CA LEU A 86 -8.16 18.28 16.60
C LEU A 86 -8.51 17.98 15.14
N GLY A 87 -9.58 18.57 14.59
CA GLY A 87 -9.97 18.42 13.19
C GLY A 87 -8.86 18.85 12.21
N LYS A 88 -8.31 20.06 12.39
CA LYS A 88 -7.19 20.57 11.58
C LYS A 88 -5.92 19.74 11.76
N GLY A 89 -5.65 19.33 13.00
CA GLY A 89 -4.52 18.47 13.33
C GLY A 89 -4.56 17.13 12.59
N LEU A 90 -5.70 16.43 12.64
CA LEU A 90 -5.91 15.17 11.93
C LEU A 90 -5.83 15.35 10.40
N ALA A 91 -6.39 16.43 9.87
CA ALA A 91 -6.29 16.73 8.43
C ALA A 91 -4.82 16.95 8.01
N LEU A 92 -4.04 17.68 8.80
CA LEU A 92 -2.62 17.89 8.54
C LEU A 92 -1.82 16.57 8.60
N ILE A 93 -2.08 15.74 9.62
CA ILE A 93 -1.48 14.40 9.71
C ILE A 93 -1.82 13.60 8.45
N TYR A 94 -3.08 13.60 8.01
CA TYR A 94 -3.49 12.87 6.81
C TYR A 94 -2.77 13.34 5.54
N ILE A 95 -2.58 14.65 5.37
CA ILE A 95 -1.80 15.21 4.26
C ILE A 95 -0.36 14.70 4.29
N ILE A 96 0.27 14.70 5.47
CA ILE A 96 1.64 14.18 5.64
C ILE A 96 1.68 12.68 5.30
N LEU A 97 0.69 11.89 5.72
CA LEU A 97 0.61 10.46 5.40
C LEU A 97 0.49 10.23 3.88
N ILE A 98 -0.38 10.98 3.19
CA ILE A 98 -0.53 10.90 1.74
C ILE A 98 0.79 11.22 1.03
N ILE A 99 1.45 12.32 1.40
CA ILE A 99 2.72 12.73 0.77
C ILE A 99 3.80 11.66 1.02
N THR A 100 3.91 11.22 2.27
CA THR A 100 4.83 10.16 2.68
C THR A 100 4.63 8.91 1.84
N ARG A 101 3.37 8.49 1.67
CA ARG A 101 3.00 7.32 0.89
C ARG A 101 3.32 7.49 -0.59
N GLN A 102 2.92 8.60 -1.21
CA GLN A 102 3.21 8.87 -2.61
C GLN A 102 4.72 8.90 -2.93
N ILE A 103 5.56 9.26 -1.98
CA ILE A 103 7.03 9.27 -2.15
C ILE A 103 7.64 7.91 -1.85
N LEU A 104 7.26 7.29 -0.73
CA LEU A 104 7.90 6.08 -0.23
C LEU A 104 7.38 4.81 -0.90
N GLU A 105 6.09 4.74 -1.23
CA GLU A 105 5.49 3.58 -1.89
C GLU A 105 6.19 3.24 -3.22
N PRO A 106 6.36 4.17 -4.19
CA PRO A 106 7.11 3.88 -5.41
C PRO A 106 8.59 3.66 -5.16
N LYS A 107 9.20 4.26 -4.13
CA LYS A 107 10.62 4.07 -3.82
C LYS A 107 10.90 2.69 -3.24
N ILE A 108 10.04 2.22 -2.34
CA ILE A 108 10.17 0.93 -1.66
C ILE A 108 9.71 -0.18 -2.62
N MET A 109 8.57 -0.02 -3.28
CA MET A 109 8.09 -1.01 -4.27
C MET A 109 8.90 -0.99 -5.56
N GLY A 110 9.42 0.16 -5.99
CA GLY A 110 10.32 0.24 -7.16
C GLY A 110 11.65 -0.46 -6.92
N LYS A 111 12.19 -0.38 -5.69
CA LYS A 111 13.42 -1.07 -5.29
C LYS A 111 13.24 -2.57 -5.14
N GLU A 112 12.08 -3.03 -4.65
CA GLU A 112 11.80 -4.45 -4.39
C GLU A 112 11.10 -5.17 -5.55
N ILE A 113 10.35 -4.46 -6.41
CA ILE A 113 9.45 -5.06 -7.41
C ILE A 113 9.63 -4.46 -8.82
N GLY A 114 10.03 -3.20 -8.95
CA GLY A 114 10.29 -2.55 -10.25
C GLY A 114 9.06 -2.38 -11.14
N VAL A 115 7.88 -2.26 -10.53
CA VAL A 115 6.58 -2.14 -11.20
C VAL A 115 6.16 -0.68 -11.28
N ARG A 116 5.60 -0.23 -12.42
CA ARG A 116 5.10 1.15 -12.54
C ARG A 116 3.84 1.30 -11.66
N PRO A 117 3.82 2.25 -10.70
CA PRO A 117 2.72 2.41 -9.73
C PRO A 117 1.33 2.54 -10.37
N LEU A 118 1.25 3.12 -11.58
CA LEU A 118 0.01 3.27 -12.34
C LEU A 118 -0.65 1.90 -12.65
N TYR A 119 0.13 0.88 -13.00
CA TYR A 119 -0.43 -0.45 -13.29
C TYR A 119 -0.93 -1.14 -12.03
N THR A 120 -0.22 -0.97 -10.91
CA THR A 120 -0.65 -1.45 -9.60
C THR A 120 -1.97 -0.81 -9.18
N PHE A 121 -2.09 0.51 -9.35
CA PHE A 121 -3.32 1.23 -9.05
C PHE A 121 -4.50 0.77 -9.90
N LEU A 122 -4.33 0.66 -11.23
CA LEU A 122 -5.39 0.17 -12.12
C LEU A 122 -5.82 -1.25 -11.78
N ALA A 123 -4.87 -2.16 -11.55
CA ALA A 123 -5.19 -3.53 -11.20
C ALA A 123 -5.89 -3.64 -9.84
N THR A 124 -5.56 -2.75 -8.89
CA THR A 124 -6.24 -2.68 -7.59
C THR A 124 -7.69 -2.24 -7.72
N ILE A 125 -7.97 -1.22 -8.53
CA ILE A 125 -9.33 -0.77 -8.80
C ILE A 125 -10.12 -1.86 -9.53
N LEU A 126 -9.57 -2.41 -10.61
CA LEU A 126 -10.22 -3.47 -11.40
C LEU A 126 -10.43 -4.74 -10.57
N GLY A 127 -9.44 -5.14 -9.79
CA GLY A 127 -9.55 -6.26 -8.87
C GLY A 127 -10.65 -6.03 -7.85
N SER A 128 -10.72 -4.82 -7.27
CA SER A 128 -11.75 -4.45 -6.30
C SER A 128 -13.16 -4.44 -6.90
N LEU A 129 -13.31 -4.09 -8.17
CA LEU A 129 -14.59 -4.13 -8.89
C LEU A 129 -15.08 -5.56 -9.14
N ILE A 130 -14.16 -6.49 -9.46
CA ILE A 130 -14.50 -7.88 -9.82
C ILE A 130 -14.67 -8.77 -8.58
N PHE A 131 -13.80 -8.59 -7.58
CA PHE A 131 -13.70 -9.47 -6.41
C PHE A 131 -14.07 -8.79 -5.09
N GLY A 132 -14.60 -7.56 -5.14
CA GLY A 132 -14.95 -6.80 -3.94
C GLY A 132 -13.73 -6.45 -3.07
N PRO A 133 -13.85 -6.40 -1.73
CA PRO A 133 -12.75 -6.00 -0.84
C PRO A 133 -11.48 -6.85 -0.98
N ILE A 134 -11.62 -8.13 -1.32
CA ILE A 134 -10.49 -9.06 -1.56
C ILE A 134 -9.68 -8.61 -2.78
N GLY A 135 -10.35 -8.01 -3.75
CA GLY A 135 -9.77 -7.42 -4.94
C GLY A 135 -8.76 -6.29 -4.68
N LEU A 136 -8.86 -5.61 -3.54
CA LEU A 136 -7.89 -4.58 -3.13
C LEU A 136 -6.50 -5.16 -2.83
N ILE A 137 -6.44 -6.43 -2.41
CA ILE A 137 -5.18 -7.13 -2.15
C ILE A 137 -4.75 -7.90 -3.41
N LEU A 138 -5.69 -8.51 -4.13
CA LEU A 138 -5.40 -9.28 -5.35
C LEU A 138 -4.93 -8.40 -6.52
N GLY A 139 -5.47 -7.19 -6.67
CA GLY A 139 -5.13 -6.31 -7.78
C GLY A 139 -3.64 -5.92 -7.84
N PRO A 140 -3.02 -5.42 -6.75
CA PRO A 140 -1.58 -5.19 -6.71
C PRO A 140 -0.79 -6.45 -7.05
N LEU A 141 -1.19 -7.60 -6.49
CA LEU A 141 -0.59 -8.91 -6.74
C LEU A 141 -0.59 -9.25 -8.24
N ILE A 142 -1.71 -9.06 -8.93
CA ILE A 142 -1.87 -9.31 -10.36
C ILE A 142 -1.02 -8.33 -11.19
N ALA A 143 -0.94 -7.05 -10.81
CA ALA A 143 -0.08 -6.09 -11.49
C ALA A 143 1.41 -6.47 -11.38
N VAL A 144 1.84 -6.93 -10.19
CA VAL A 144 3.21 -7.40 -9.97
C VAL A 144 3.51 -8.61 -10.85
N LEU A 145 2.57 -9.56 -10.92
CA LEU A 145 2.63 -10.74 -11.79
C LEU A 145 2.82 -10.36 -13.26
N VAL A 146 1.89 -9.57 -13.79
CA VAL A 146 1.88 -9.16 -15.21
C VAL A 146 3.15 -8.40 -15.56
N THR A 147 3.56 -7.47 -14.71
CA THR A 147 4.75 -6.65 -14.97
C THR A 147 6.03 -7.47 -14.93
N SER A 148 6.12 -8.47 -14.05
CA SER A 148 7.26 -9.40 -14.01
C SER A 148 7.36 -10.21 -15.30
N ILE A 149 6.23 -10.74 -15.82
CA ILE A 149 6.18 -11.47 -17.10
C ILE A 149 6.66 -10.59 -18.26
N ILE A 150 6.14 -9.36 -18.36
CA ILE A 150 6.51 -8.42 -19.43
C ILE A 150 8.00 -8.08 -19.36
N ARG A 151 8.53 -7.86 -18.14
CA ARG A 151 9.93 -7.55 -17.93
C ARG A 151 10.84 -8.70 -18.34
N THR A 152 10.49 -9.93 -17.98
CA THR A 152 11.23 -11.14 -18.36
C THR A 152 11.23 -11.34 -19.87
N LYS A 153 10.08 -11.15 -20.54
CA LYS A 153 9.99 -11.24 -22.01
C LYS A 153 10.90 -10.21 -22.71
N LYS A 154 10.89 -8.97 -22.23
CA LYS A 154 11.70 -7.87 -22.80
C LYS A 154 13.21 -8.09 -22.61
N ASN A 155 13.63 -8.67 -21.49
CA ASN A 155 15.04 -8.98 -21.21
C ASN A 155 15.58 -10.15 -22.06
N ILE A 156 14.70 -11.04 -22.52
CA ILE A 156 15.06 -12.15 -23.41
C ILE A 156 15.20 -11.66 -24.86
N ASP A 157 14.31 -10.76 -25.31
CA ASP A 157 14.40 -10.17 -26.65
C ASP A 157 15.59 -9.22 -26.81
N SER A 158 16.07 -8.57 -25.74
CA SER A 158 17.24 -7.67 -25.81
C SER A 158 18.60 -8.39 -25.80
N ARG A 159 18.61 -9.72 -25.75
CA ARG A 159 19.83 -10.56 -25.83
C ARG A 159 19.98 -11.28 -27.17
N LYS A 160 19.03 -11.11 -28.09
CA LYS A 160 19.16 -11.50 -29.50
C LYS A 160 19.50 -10.28 -30.33
#